data_AF-A0A2P5FL06-F1
#
_entry.id   AF-A0A2P5FL06-F1
#
_cell.length_a   1.000
_cell.length_b   1.000
_cell.length_c   1.000
_cell.angle_alpha   90.00
_cell.angle_beta   90.00
_cell.angle_gamma   90.00
#
_symmetry.space_group_name_H-M   'P 1'
#
loop_
_entity.id
_entity.type
_entity.pdbx_description
1 polymer ?
#
loop_
_entity_poly.entity_id
_entity_poly.type
_entity_poly.pdbx_seq_one_letter_code
_entity_poly.pdbx_strand_id
1 'polypeptide(L)'
;MESYSPTWKELLGENNWCGFLDEPPPMDLSLRKFILRCGNFAEATYDAFENDPNFCPSGNRLNDLNMSTFFCDVFLQNSEDYKVISFLYATSGFNLMDFLFPFPPPSMATDPKT
;
A
#
# COMPACT_ATOMS: atom_id res chain seq x y z
N MET A 1 16.16 0.27 -34.06
CA MET A 1 16.35 1.20 -32.93
C MET A 1 16.39 0.35 -31.69
N GLU A 2 17.53 0.30 -31.01
CA GLU A 2 17.64 -0.42 -29.74
C GLU A 2 16.75 0.26 -28.70
N SER A 3 15.91 -0.52 -28.01
CA SER A 3 15.10 -0.04 -26.90
C SER A 3 16.03 0.21 -25.73
N TYR A 4 16.34 1.49 -25.47
CA TYR A 4 17.03 1.87 -24.25
C TYR A 4 16.18 1.42 -23.05
N SER A 5 16.78 0.60 -22.19
CA SER A 5 16.16 0.14 -20.95
C SER A 5 16.84 0.85 -19.80
N PRO A 6 16.10 1.57 -18.94
CA PRO A 6 16.70 2.30 -17.83
C PRO A 6 17.37 1.33 -16.87
N THR A 7 18.49 1.78 -16.30
CA THR A 7 19.17 1.06 -15.23
C THR A 7 18.39 1.14 -13.93
N TRP A 8 18.69 0.25 -12.98
CA TRP A 8 18.04 0.26 -11.66
C TRP A 8 18.23 1.60 -10.91
N LYS A 9 19.40 2.22 -11.03
CA LYS A 9 19.68 3.51 -10.38
C LYS A 9 18.84 4.64 -10.95
N GLU A 10 18.67 4.66 -12.26
CA GLU A 10 17.81 5.62 -12.96
C GLU A 10 16.34 5.43 -12.56
N LEU A 11 15.86 4.19 -12.45
CA LEU A 11 14.51 3.88 -11.95
C LEU A 11 14.30 4.35 -10.49
N LEU A 12 15.33 4.25 -9.64
CA LEU A 12 15.31 4.77 -8.27
C LEU A 12 15.40 6.31 -8.20
N GLY A 13 15.57 7.00 -9.33
CA GLY A 13 15.58 8.45 -9.39
C GLY A 13 16.96 9.10 -9.34
N GLU A 14 18.04 8.39 -9.69
CA GLU A 14 19.42 8.95 -9.72
C GLU A 14 19.51 10.30 -10.45
N ASN A 15 18.74 10.48 -11.53
CA ASN A 15 18.67 11.72 -12.30
C ASN A 15 17.27 12.36 -12.26
N ASN A 16 16.54 12.27 -11.14
CA ASN A 16 15.18 12.83 -10.97
C ASN A 16 14.19 12.45 -12.10
N TRP A 17 14.38 11.27 -12.69
CA TRP A 17 13.63 10.78 -13.84
C TRP A 17 13.59 11.72 -15.07
N CYS A 18 14.59 12.61 -15.23
CA CYS A 18 14.67 13.50 -16.38
C CYS A 18 14.63 12.72 -17.71
N GLY A 19 13.72 13.10 -18.61
CA GLY A 19 13.54 12.44 -19.91
C GLY A 19 12.73 11.13 -19.87
N PHE A 20 12.41 10.59 -18.68
CA PHE A 20 11.50 9.45 -18.56
C PHE A 20 10.04 9.86 -18.39
N LEU A 21 9.77 11.11 -18.00
CA LEU A 21 8.42 11.66 -17.76
C LEU A 21 7.95 12.60 -18.88
N ASP A 22 8.87 13.10 -19.70
CA ASP A 22 8.64 14.28 -20.54
C ASP A 22 8.33 13.95 -22.01
N GLU A 23 8.64 12.72 -22.47
CA GLU A 23 8.53 12.33 -23.89
C GLU A 23 7.23 11.58 -24.21
N PRO A 24 6.54 11.83 -25.34
CA PRO A 24 5.32 11.09 -25.72
C PRO A 24 5.63 9.72 -26.37
N PRO A 25 5.00 8.60 -25.93
CA PRO A 25 4.00 8.49 -24.86
C PRO A 25 4.61 8.72 -23.46
N PRO A 26 3.89 9.45 -22.58
CA PRO A 26 4.40 10.33 -21.49
C PRO A 26 5.12 9.65 -20.32
N MET A 27 5.57 8.41 -20.48
CA MET A 27 6.31 7.70 -19.46
C MET A 27 7.03 6.49 -20.05
N ASP A 28 8.32 6.35 -19.75
CA ASP A 28 9.04 5.11 -20.02
C ASP A 28 8.30 3.90 -19.41
N LEU A 29 8.18 2.82 -20.19
CA LEU A 29 7.38 1.66 -19.78
C LEU A 29 7.97 0.97 -18.54
N SER A 30 9.29 0.96 -18.38
CA SER A 30 9.95 0.36 -17.23
C SER A 30 9.72 1.20 -15.98
N LEU A 31 9.81 2.54 -16.10
CA LEU A 31 9.47 3.46 -15.02
C LEU A 31 8.00 3.31 -14.60
N ARG A 32 7.07 3.25 -15.57
CA ARG A 32 5.65 3.05 -15.28
C ARG A 32 5.40 1.76 -14.50
N LYS A 33 5.99 0.65 -14.93
CA LYS A 33 5.87 -0.64 -14.25
C LYS A 33 6.44 -0.59 -12.83
N PHE A 34 7.57 0.10 -12.65
CA PHE A 34 8.18 0.29 -11.34
C PHE A 34 7.27 1.09 -10.40
N ILE A 35 6.74 2.24 -10.83
CA ILE A 35 5.83 3.08 -10.04
C ILE A 35 4.55 2.32 -9.67
N LEU A 36 3.92 1.63 -10.64
CA LEU A 36 2.72 0.83 -10.38
C LEU A 36 3.00 -0.28 -9.36
N ARG A 37 4.16 -0.93 -9.43
CA ARG A 37 4.57 -1.93 -8.43
C ARG A 37 4.70 -1.32 -7.04
N CYS A 38 5.33 -0.15 -6.92
CA CYS A 38 5.41 0.57 -5.66
C CYS A 38 4.02 0.94 -5.11
N GLY A 39 3.10 1.37 -5.99
CA GLY A 39 1.71 1.64 -5.64
C GLY A 39 0.99 0.40 -5.11
N ASN A 40 1.15 -0.76 -5.77
CA ASN A 40 0.55 -2.02 -5.32
C ASN A 40 1.08 -2.45 -3.94
N PHE A 41 2.34 -2.16 -3.59
CA PHE A 41 2.84 -2.40 -2.23
C PHE A 41 2.14 -1.52 -1.20
N ALA A 42 1.87 -0.25 -1.53
CA ALA A 42 1.12 0.64 -0.65
C ALA A 42 -0.33 0.17 -0.48
N GLU A 43 -1.01 -0.18 -1.57
CA GLU A 43 -2.37 -0.75 -1.54
C GLU A 43 -2.44 -2.01 -0.67
N ALA A 44 -1.49 -2.94 -0.85
CA ALA A 44 -1.40 -4.16 -0.06
C ALA A 44 -1.30 -3.88 1.45
N THR A 45 -0.61 -2.80 1.85
CA THR A 45 -0.55 -2.40 3.26
C THR A 45 -1.86 -1.79 3.77
N TYR A 46 -2.62 -1.10 2.92
CA TYR A 46 -3.94 -0.59 3.26
C TYR A 46 -4.98 -1.71 3.39
N ASP A 47 -5.00 -2.66 2.45
CA ASP A 47 -5.89 -3.82 2.48
C ASP A 47 -5.67 -4.70 3.72
N ALA A 48 -4.44 -4.76 4.21
CA ALA A 48 -4.10 -5.48 5.43
C ALA A 48 -4.50 -4.74 6.72
N PHE A 49 -4.85 -3.45 6.63
CA PHE A 49 -5.22 -2.62 7.77
C PHE A 49 -6.74 -2.67 7.98
N GLU A 50 -7.19 -3.44 8.96
CA GLU A 50 -8.60 -3.48 9.36
C GLU A 50 -8.90 -2.35 10.34
N ASN A 51 -9.71 -1.39 9.88
CA ASN A 51 -10.11 -0.23 10.67
C ASN A 51 -11.48 -0.40 11.34
N ASP A 52 -12.18 -1.53 11.17
CA ASP A 52 -13.44 -1.77 11.90
C ASP A 52 -13.16 -1.97 13.41
N PRO A 53 -13.54 -1.00 14.27
CA PRO A 53 -13.31 -1.09 15.71
C PRO A 53 -14.13 -2.20 16.37
N ASN A 54 -15.19 -2.68 15.71
CA ASN A 54 -16.05 -3.74 16.21
C ASN A 54 -15.43 -5.13 16.03
N PHE A 55 -14.47 -5.28 15.13
CA PHE A 55 -13.85 -6.56 14.81
C PHE A 55 -12.60 -6.84 15.66
N CYS A 56 -11.83 -5.80 16.01
CA CYS A 56 -10.65 -5.95 16.86
C CYS A 56 -10.33 -4.64 17.62
N PRO A 57 -10.32 -4.63 18.97
CA PRO A 57 -9.98 -3.44 19.75
C PRO A 57 -8.53 -2.93 19.54
N SER A 58 -7.65 -3.75 18.94
CA SER A 58 -6.27 -3.39 18.62
C SER A 58 -6.04 -3.00 17.14
N GLY A 59 -7.09 -2.95 16.31
CA GLY A 59 -7.08 -2.25 15.01
C GLY A 59 -6.16 -2.82 13.92
N ASN A 60 -5.74 -4.09 13.99
CA ASN A 60 -4.87 -4.66 12.97
C ASN A 60 -5.08 -6.17 12.74
N ARG A 61 -5.65 -6.52 11.57
CA ARG A 61 -5.64 -7.90 11.02
C ARG A 61 -4.24 -8.45 10.79
N LEU A 62 -3.22 -7.59 10.81
CA LEU A 62 -1.81 -7.97 10.66
C LEU A 62 -1.35 -9.09 11.62
N ASN A 63 -1.95 -9.19 12.80
CA ASN A 63 -1.64 -10.24 13.77
C ASN A 63 -2.19 -11.62 13.36
N ASP A 64 -3.23 -11.64 12.52
CA ASP A 64 -3.88 -12.85 12.01
C ASP A 64 -3.31 -13.27 10.64
N LEU A 65 -2.59 -12.38 9.96
CA LEU A 65 -1.97 -12.65 8.66
C LEU A 65 -0.64 -13.37 8.81
N ASN A 66 -0.47 -14.44 8.04
CA ASN A 66 0.81 -15.13 7.97
C ASN A 66 1.77 -14.34 7.06
N MET A 67 2.91 -13.94 7.62
CA MET A 67 3.93 -13.16 6.94
C MET A 67 4.44 -13.83 5.65
N SER A 68 4.42 -15.17 5.56
CA SER A 68 4.85 -15.89 4.36
C SER A 68 3.82 -15.87 3.22
N THR A 69 2.53 -15.66 3.52
CA THR A 69 1.45 -15.65 2.52
C THR A 69 0.88 -14.25 2.28
N PHE A 70 1.32 -13.25 3.05
CA PHE A 70 0.83 -11.87 3.00
C PHE A 70 0.55 -11.33 1.59
N PHE A 71 1.55 -11.38 0.70
CA PHE A 71 1.39 -10.85 -0.66
C PHE A 71 0.45 -11.69 -1.54
N CYS A 72 0.31 -12.98 -1.25
CA CYS A 72 -0.69 -13.83 -1.91
C CYS A 72 -2.11 -13.50 -1.41
N ASP A 73 -2.26 -13.27 -0.10
CA ASP A 73 -3.55 -12.99 0.54
C ASP A 73 -4.16 -11.65 0.07
N VAL A 74 -3.31 -10.67 -0.24
CA VAL A 74 -3.68 -9.36 -0.80
C VAL A 74 -3.63 -9.33 -2.34
N PHE A 75 -3.55 -10.49 -3.01
CA PHE A 75 -3.57 -10.64 -4.47
C PHE A 75 -2.53 -9.79 -5.23
N LEU A 76 -1.35 -9.58 -4.63
CA LEU A 76 -0.26 -8.86 -5.30
C LEU A 76 0.25 -9.68 -6.50
N GLN A 77 0.36 -9.04 -7.66
CA GLN A 77 1.01 -9.65 -8.83
C GLN A 77 2.47 -9.98 -8.52
N ASN A 78 2.92 -11.17 -8.91
CA ASN A 78 4.27 -11.67 -8.62
C ASN A 78 4.60 -11.75 -7.12
N SER A 79 3.61 -12.12 -6.30
CA SER A 79 3.77 -12.30 -4.84
C SER A 79 4.95 -13.19 -4.46
N GLU A 80 5.21 -14.26 -5.22
CA GLU A 80 6.32 -15.21 -5.01
C GLU A 80 7.72 -14.58 -5.13
N ASP A 81 7.84 -13.43 -5.82
CA ASP A 81 9.12 -12.74 -5.98
C ASP A 81 9.51 -11.95 -4.72
N TYR A 82 8.60 -11.82 -3.75
CA TYR A 82 8.80 -11.01 -2.53
C TYR A 82 8.54 -11.81 -1.27
N LYS A 83 9.41 -11.63 -0.28
CA LYS A 83 9.25 -12.21 1.05
C LYS A 83 9.15 -11.09 2.09
N VAL A 84 8.02 -11.04 2.79
CA VAL A 84 7.88 -10.17 3.96
C VAL A 84 8.73 -10.76 5.09
N ILE A 85 9.57 -9.91 5.70
CA ILE A 85 10.52 -10.31 6.76
C ILE A 85 10.16 -9.77 8.14
N SER A 86 9.38 -8.69 8.19
CA SER A 86 8.92 -8.06 9.42
C SER A 86 7.77 -7.13 9.12
N PHE A 87 6.89 -6.94 10.11
CA PHE A 87 5.96 -5.83 10.15
C PHE A 87 6.54 -4.68 10.98
N LEU A 88 6.15 -3.45 10.64
CA LEU A 88 6.54 -2.25 11.36
C LEU A 88 5.32 -1.70 12.10
N TYR A 89 5.47 -1.46 13.41
CA TYR A 89 4.42 -0.93 14.26
C TYR A 89 4.83 0.46 14.78
N ALA A 90 3.88 1.40 14.76
CA ALA A 90 4.09 2.75 15.27
C ALA A 90 2.94 3.13 16.23
N THR A 91 3.25 3.97 17.22
CA THR A 91 2.27 4.51 18.17
C THR A 91 2.41 6.02 18.26
N SER A 92 1.32 6.71 18.58
CA SER A 92 1.26 8.18 18.74
C SER A 92 0.66 8.51 20.11
N GLY A 93 1.20 9.54 20.77
CA GLY A 93 0.64 10.05 22.04
C GLY A 93 -0.69 10.82 21.87
N PHE A 94 -1.10 11.07 20.62
CA PHE A 94 -2.38 11.64 20.25
C PHE A 94 -3.23 10.56 19.55
N ASN A 95 -4.53 10.48 19.85
CA ASN A 95 -5.43 9.55 19.16
C ASN A 95 -5.71 10.03 17.73
N LEU A 96 -4.75 9.77 16.84
CA LEU A 96 -4.80 10.15 15.43
C LEU A 96 -5.95 9.47 14.70
N MET A 97 -6.32 8.26 15.11
CA MET A 97 -7.37 7.47 14.45
C MET A 97 -8.75 8.09 14.66
N ASP A 98 -9.04 8.62 15.86
CA ASP A 98 -10.29 9.36 16.11
C ASP A 98 -10.40 10.64 15.27
N PHE A 99 -9.26 11.28 14.95
CA PHE A 99 -9.22 12.47 14.10
C PHE A 99 -9.36 12.15 12.61
N LEU A 100 -8.71 11.07 12.16
CA LEU A 100 -8.70 10.66 10.75
C LEU A 100 -10.00 9.93 10.35
N PHE A 101 -10.58 9.18 11.28
CA PHE A 101 -11.82 8.41 11.11
C PHE A 101 -12.80 8.76 12.24
N PRO A 102 -13.43 9.95 12.21
CA PRO A 102 -14.39 10.32 13.22
C PRO A 102 -15.59 9.37 13.19
N PHE A 103 -15.96 8.81 14.34
CA PHE A 103 -17.19 8.05 14.46
C PHE A 103 -18.38 8.92 14.05
N PRO A 104 -19.33 8.38 13.27
CA PRO A 104 -20.56 9.10 12.96
C PRO A 104 -21.29 9.43 14.28
N PRO A 105 -21.95 10.60 14.36
CA PRO A 105 -22.68 10.99 15.55
C PRO A 105 -23.76 9.95 15.88
N PRO A 106 -24.05 9.70 17.17
CA PRO A 106 -24.97 8.64 17.60
C PRO A 106 -26.39 8.78 17.05
N SER A 107 -26.79 9.95 16.52
CA SER A 107 -28.06 10.15 15.83
C SER A 107 -28.14 9.55 14.41
N MET A 108 -27.02 9.08 13.86
CA MET A 108 -26.93 8.44 12.53
C MET A 108 -26.61 6.94 12.58
N ALA A 109 -26.37 6.38 13.77
CA ALA A 109 -26.30 4.93 13.95
C ALA A 109 -27.72 4.36 13.78
N THR A 110 -28.07 3.96 12.56
CA THR A 110 -29.26 3.13 12.34
C THR A 110 -29.08 1.84 13.13
N ASP A 111 -30.01 1.54 14.03
CA ASP A 111 -30.02 0.32 14.83
C ASP A 111 -29.77 -0.91 13.96
N PRO A 112 -28.78 -1.77 14.30
CA PRO A 112 -28.57 -3.02 13.60
C PRO A 112 -29.61 -4.03 14.08
N LYS A 113 -30.87 -3.85 13.67
CA LYS A 113 -31.97 -4.83 13.68
C LYS A 113 -33.21 -4.23 13.02
N THR A 114 -33.34 -4.40 11.72
CA THR A 114 -34.62 -4.71 11.06
C THR A 114 -34.33 -5.63 9.89
#